data_AF-B1F9Q7-F1
#
_entry.id   AF-B1F9Q7-F1
#
_cell.length_a   1.000
_cell.length_b   1.000
_cell.length_c   1.000
_cell.angle_alpha   90.00
_cell.angle_beta   90.00
_cell.angle_gamma   90.00
#
_symmetry.space_group_name_H-M   'P 1'
#
loop_
_entity.id
_entity.type
_entity.pdbx_description
1 polymer ?
#
loop_
_entity_poly.entity_id
_entity_poly.type
_entity_poly.pdbx_seq_one_letter_code
_entity_poly.pdbx_strand_id
1 'polypeptide(L)'
;MTSLPDMSAVRANLAFTCTHQADHLPSLDPQADSLFRYARFLEKQDGPKDFNEVARYYRIAAAHGHYKANQNLQSLISDGLADSPDAPKETVALAVRLIQQGIPAGYYDIGHYLETGYGLGQDAEMALRYFRKAADLGNPEAQTYVAELLAPHDKAPDIARQMRRCATDQGYGEAANALGINLKNNASYSEAVDAFQKGVAAGSTQAALALENGFKAPPQTDRLSYLSLPNDVERTRRYALIGEFIDGNDGRNPKVPDIDKIVPLPPAKLPPWDGTFQWQKEQDAAVPPQKPSDEIVNEMAKSQNLDPKTGLPLEGKTEKTSQQDQPQNVAARLPLGTVAHTGQQCPEDGVWCAKLDAGQVGDAKRRFLKGDALPSVVVHEPRRLAVLDSMMGTRQHMSPVAWELVAYLDQA
;
A
#
# COMPACT_ATOMS: atom_id res chain seq x y z
N MET A 1 15.68 -38.11 17.08
CA MET A 1 16.35 -36.86 17.52
C MET A 1 16.62 -36.05 16.27
N THR A 2 15.76 -35.08 15.95
CA THR A 2 15.99 -34.10 14.90
C THR A 2 17.20 -33.26 15.32
N SER A 3 18.26 -33.23 14.50
CA SER A 3 19.43 -32.39 14.80
C SER A 3 18.97 -30.93 14.86
N LEU A 4 19.30 -30.25 15.95
CA LEU A 4 19.12 -28.80 16.05
C LEU A 4 19.80 -28.15 14.84
N PRO A 5 19.14 -27.18 14.17
CA PRO A 5 19.72 -26.51 13.02
C PRO A 5 21.04 -25.83 13.42
N ASP A 6 22.04 -25.88 12.53
CA ASP A 6 23.33 -25.22 12.73
C ASP A 6 23.10 -23.71 12.94
N MET A 7 23.31 -23.25 14.18
CA MET A 7 23.08 -21.87 14.58
C MET A 7 23.94 -20.87 13.80
N SER A 8 25.06 -21.31 13.22
CA SER A 8 25.89 -20.46 12.36
C SER A 8 25.24 -20.23 10.99
N ALA A 9 24.68 -21.27 10.38
CA ALA A 9 23.92 -21.18 9.14
C ALA A 9 22.60 -20.40 9.33
N VAL A 10 21.93 -20.58 10.46
CA VAL A 10 20.73 -19.79 10.81
C VAL A 10 21.08 -18.30 10.97
N ARG A 11 22.19 -17.98 11.64
CA ARG A 11 22.67 -16.58 11.77
C ARG A 11 23.08 -15.97 10.43
N ALA A 12 23.71 -16.74 9.54
CA ALA A 12 24.05 -16.29 8.20
C ALA A 12 22.80 -15.98 7.36
N ASN A 13 21.76 -16.81 7.45
CA ASN A 13 20.47 -16.57 6.78
C ASN A 13 19.70 -15.36 7.34
N LEU A 14 19.94 -15.01 8.60
CA LEU A 14 19.39 -13.83 9.27
C LEU A 14 20.21 -12.55 9.02
N ALA A 15 21.40 -12.65 8.45
CA ALA A 15 22.21 -11.48 8.16
C ALA A 15 21.43 -10.53 7.22
N PHE A 16 21.34 -9.28 7.61
CA PHE A 16 20.77 -8.21 6.79
C PHE A 16 21.90 -7.30 6.36
N THR A 17 21.96 -6.99 5.07
CA THR A 17 22.82 -5.95 4.52
C THR A 17 21.90 -4.85 4.03
N CYS A 18 22.15 -3.61 4.44
CA CYS A 18 21.38 -2.50 3.94
C CYS A 18 21.67 -2.30 2.45
N THR A 19 20.63 -2.46 1.64
CA THR A 19 20.60 -2.21 0.20
C THR A 19 19.54 -1.14 -0.04
N HIS A 20 19.77 -0.22 -0.99
CA HIS A 20 18.79 0.80 -1.33
C HIS A 20 18.07 0.41 -2.62
N GLN A 21 16.75 0.60 -2.65
CA GLN A 21 15.94 0.32 -3.85
C GLN A 21 16.48 1.06 -5.08
N ALA A 22 16.96 2.29 -4.90
CA ALA A 22 17.51 3.12 -5.97
C ALA A 22 18.67 2.46 -6.74
N ASP A 23 19.42 1.56 -6.10
CA ASP A 23 20.53 0.82 -6.73
C ASP A 23 20.05 -0.22 -7.77
N HIS A 24 18.76 -0.55 -7.73
CA HIS A 24 18.11 -1.55 -8.58
C HIS A 24 17.12 -0.96 -9.59
N LEU A 25 16.97 0.37 -9.64
CA LEU A 25 16.00 1.01 -10.53
C LEU A 25 16.64 1.31 -11.90
N PRO A 26 16.04 0.85 -13.01
CA PRO A 26 16.50 1.21 -14.35
C PRO A 26 16.19 2.68 -14.66
N SER A 27 16.93 3.25 -15.62
CA SER A 27 16.58 4.54 -16.22
C SER A 27 15.22 4.46 -16.92
N LEU A 28 14.41 5.51 -16.78
CA LEU A 28 13.07 5.58 -17.38
C LEU A 28 13.15 6.12 -18.81
N ASP A 29 12.39 5.51 -19.73
CA ASP A 29 12.21 6.05 -21.07
C ASP A 29 11.56 7.45 -21.01
N PRO A 30 12.11 8.47 -21.68
CA PRO A 30 11.59 9.84 -21.61
C PRO A 30 10.15 9.99 -22.12
N GLN A 31 9.74 9.23 -23.13
CA GLN A 31 8.37 9.30 -23.64
C GLN A 31 7.41 8.64 -22.64
N ALA A 32 7.77 7.47 -22.10
CA ALA A 32 7.00 6.80 -21.06
C ALA A 32 6.88 7.65 -19.79
N ASP A 33 7.96 8.34 -19.39
CA ASP A 33 7.94 9.29 -18.27
C ASP A 33 7.07 10.51 -18.57
N SER A 34 7.02 10.99 -19.82
CA SER A 34 6.07 12.04 -20.22
C SER A 34 4.62 11.58 -20.07
N LEU A 35 4.30 10.34 -20.47
CA LEU A 35 2.96 9.76 -20.28
C LEU A 35 2.62 9.63 -18.79
N PHE A 36 3.55 9.13 -17.98
CA PHE A 36 3.39 9.03 -16.53
C PHE A 36 3.16 10.40 -15.86
N ARG A 37 3.97 11.41 -16.19
CA ARG A 37 3.83 12.76 -15.63
C ARG A 37 2.49 13.38 -15.99
N TYR A 38 2.04 13.19 -17.23
CA TYR A 38 0.73 13.68 -17.66
C TYR A 38 -0.41 12.94 -16.94
N ALA A 39 -0.32 11.62 -16.78
CA ALA A 39 -1.27 10.83 -16.00
C ALA A 39 -1.34 11.31 -14.54
N ARG A 40 -0.19 11.56 -13.89
CA ARG A 40 -0.11 12.15 -12.54
C ARG A 40 -0.74 13.53 -12.46
N PHE A 41 -0.58 14.34 -13.51
CA PHE A 41 -1.21 15.64 -13.58
C PHE A 41 -2.72 15.53 -13.63
N LEU A 42 -3.29 14.67 -14.49
CA LEU A 42 -4.73 14.40 -14.54
C LEU A 42 -5.27 13.92 -13.19
N GLU A 43 -4.56 12.99 -12.55
CA GLU A 43 -4.94 12.44 -11.24
C GLU A 43 -4.93 13.50 -10.11
N LYS A 44 -4.13 14.56 -10.24
CA LYS A 44 -4.01 15.65 -9.25
C LYS A 44 -4.96 16.82 -9.50
N GLN A 45 -5.66 16.87 -10.63
CA GLN A 45 -6.60 17.94 -10.89
C GLN A 45 -7.80 17.89 -9.94
N ASP A 46 -8.33 19.07 -9.62
CA ASP A 46 -9.55 19.20 -8.84
C ASP A 46 -10.77 18.81 -9.69
N GLY A 47 -11.76 18.19 -9.04
CA GLY A 47 -13.03 17.80 -9.67
C GLY A 47 -13.14 16.29 -10.00
N PRO A 48 -14.22 15.89 -10.70
CA PRO A 48 -14.43 14.51 -11.11
C PRO A 48 -13.31 14.01 -12.02
N LYS A 49 -12.77 12.83 -11.73
CA LYS A 49 -11.63 12.24 -12.45
C LYS A 49 -12.09 11.09 -13.34
N ASP A 50 -11.57 11.07 -14.57
CA ASP A 50 -11.64 9.89 -15.43
C ASP A 50 -10.41 9.01 -15.16
N PHE A 51 -10.55 8.08 -14.24
CA PHE A 51 -9.48 7.14 -13.91
C PHE A 51 -9.16 6.15 -15.03
N ASN A 52 -10.07 5.94 -16.00
CA ASN A 52 -9.78 5.15 -17.18
C ASN A 52 -8.84 5.90 -18.13
N GLU A 53 -9.00 7.21 -18.26
CA GLU A 53 -8.02 8.04 -18.98
C GLU A 53 -6.65 8.02 -18.30
N VAL A 54 -6.60 8.11 -16.96
CA VAL A 54 -5.33 8.00 -16.21
C VAL A 54 -4.69 6.62 -16.41
N ALA A 55 -5.47 5.55 -16.26
CA ALA A 55 -5.01 4.18 -16.40
C ALA A 55 -4.51 3.87 -17.82
N ARG A 56 -5.12 4.44 -18.86
CA ARG A 56 -4.65 4.36 -20.25
C ARG A 56 -3.19 4.80 -20.37
N TYR A 57 -2.85 5.99 -19.86
CA TYR A 57 -1.47 6.49 -19.92
C TYR A 57 -0.52 5.63 -19.07
N TYR A 58 -0.95 5.20 -17.88
CA TYR A 58 -0.13 4.32 -17.07
C TYR A 58 0.11 2.94 -17.70
N ARG A 59 -0.89 2.33 -18.34
CA ARG A 59 -0.76 1.06 -19.07
C ARG A 59 0.31 1.15 -20.16
N ILE A 60 0.23 2.19 -20.98
CA ILE A 60 1.18 2.40 -22.07
C ILE A 60 2.58 2.67 -21.49
N ALA A 61 2.72 3.55 -20.50
CA ALA A 61 4.01 3.81 -19.87
C ALA A 61 4.62 2.56 -19.20
N ALA A 62 3.81 1.78 -18.47
CA ALA A 62 4.23 0.55 -17.82
C ALA A 62 4.65 -0.54 -18.82
N ALA A 63 4.03 -0.60 -20.00
CA ALA A 63 4.45 -1.48 -21.09
C ALA A 63 5.82 -1.11 -21.66
N HIS A 64 6.23 0.16 -21.54
CA HIS A 64 7.57 0.65 -21.85
C HIS A 64 8.51 0.69 -20.62
N GLY A 65 8.23 -0.13 -19.61
CA GLY A 65 9.12 -0.32 -18.46
C GLY A 65 9.05 0.80 -17.40
N HIS A 66 8.05 1.67 -17.45
CA HIS A 66 7.91 2.74 -16.48
C HIS A 66 7.37 2.22 -15.13
N TYR A 67 8.27 1.90 -14.21
CA TYR A 67 7.93 1.22 -12.95
C TYR A 67 7.00 2.01 -12.03
N LYS A 68 7.10 3.34 -11.97
CA LYS A 68 6.17 4.16 -11.18
C LYS A 68 4.76 4.18 -11.78
N ALA A 69 4.66 4.06 -13.10
CA ALA A 69 3.37 3.99 -13.78
C ALA A 69 2.73 2.62 -13.53
N ASN A 70 3.55 1.57 -13.55
CA ASN A 70 3.15 0.22 -13.20
C ASN A 70 2.57 0.17 -11.77
N GLN A 71 3.30 0.64 -10.76
CA GLN A 71 2.80 0.63 -9.37
C GLN A 71 1.51 1.45 -9.20
N ASN A 72 1.44 2.65 -9.78
CA ASN A 72 0.23 3.46 -9.70
C ASN A 72 -0.96 2.81 -10.42
N LEU A 73 -0.72 2.15 -11.56
CA LEU A 73 -1.75 1.41 -12.27
C LEU A 73 -2.27 0.23 -11.44
N GLN A 74 -1.37 -0.50 -10.77
CA GLN A 74 -1.76 -1.59 -9.88
C GLN A 74 -2.75 -1.09 -8.82
N SER A 75 -2.46 0.03 -8.15
CA SER A 75 -3.37 0.64 -7.17
C SER A 75 -4.71 1.06 -7.78
N LEU A 76 -4.71 1.73 -8.94
CA LEU A 76 -5.97 2.14 -9.58
C LEU A 76 -6.87 0.95 -9.93
N ILE A 77 -6.29 -0.16 -10.40
CA ILE A 77 -7.04 -1.36 -10.75
C ILE A 77 -7.50 -2.11 -9.50
N SER A 78 -6.62 -2.30 -8.51
CA SER A 78 -6.95 -3.03 -7.28
C SER A 78 -8.03 -2.34 -6.45
N ASP A 79 -8.04 -1.00 -6.47
CA ASP A 79 -9.05 -0.19 -5.77
C ASP A 79 -10.37 -0.10 -6.56
N GLY A 80 -10.43 -0.68 -7.76
CA GLY A 80 -11.61 -0.64 -8.63
C GLY A 80 -11.90 0.73 -9.24
N LEU A 81 -10.91 1.62 -9.27
CA LEU A 81 -11.03 2.97 -9.84
C LEU A 81 -10.89 2.95 -11.36
N ALA A 82 -10.09 2.03 -11.90
CA ALA A 82 -9.89 1.84 -13.34
C ALA A 82 -10.44 0.49 -13.81
N ASP A 83 -11.12 0.50 -14.95
CA ASP A 83 -11.70 -0.68 -15.55
C ASP A 83 -10.61 -1.63 -16.04
N SER A 84 -10.77 -2.91 -15.70
CA SER A 84 -9.97 -4.02 -16.22
C SER A 84 -10.89 -5.21 -16.49
N PRO A 85 -10.73 -5.92 -17.63
CA PRO A 85 -11.48 -7.16 -17.88
C PRO A 85 -11.24 -8.24 -16.82
N ASP A 86 -10.03 -8.25 -16.23
CA ASP A 86 -9.60 -9.17 -15.19
C ASP A 86 -8.57 -8.47 -14.29
N ALA A 87 -9.07 -7.70 -13.33
CA ALA A 87 -8.26 -6.86 -12.45
C ALA A 87 -7.18 -7.65 -11.67
N PRO A 88 -7.49 -8.79 -11.03
CA PRO A 88 -6.46 -9.59 -10.34
C PRO A 88 -5.39 -10.12 -11.29
N LYS A 89 -5.76 -10.54 -12.50
CA LYS A 89 -4.78 -11.01 -13.48
C LYS A 89 -3.88 -9.90 -14.02
N GLU A 90 -4.44 -8.72 -14.30
CA GLU A 90 -3.67 -7.58 -14.81
C GLU A 90 -2.66 -7.08 -13.77
N THR A 91 -3.07 -6.92 -12.52
CA THR A 91 -2.21 -6.48 -11.40
C THR A 91 -1.08 -7.46 -11.12
N VAL A 92 -1.36 -8.77 -11.06
CA VAL A 92 -0.33 -9.80 -10.90
C VAL A 92 0.66 -9.76 -12.09
N ALA A 93 0.18 -9.60 -13.33
CA ALA A 93 1.05 -9.50 -14.49
C ALA A 93 1.95 -8.25 -14.46
N LEU A 94 1.44 -7.13 -13.95
CA LEU A 94 2.19 -5.90 -13.72
C LEU A 94 3.30 -6.10 -12.68
N ALA A 95 3.01 -6.74 -11.55
CA ALA A 95 3.99 -7.08 -10.51
C ALA A 95 5.07 -8.05 -11.03
N VAL A 96 4.67 -9.07 -11.80
CA VAL A 96 5.63 -10.00 -12.45
C VAL A 96 6.57 -9.26 -13.41
N ARG A 97 6.07 -8.26 -14.16
CA ARG A 97 6.92 -7.45 -15.04
C ARG A 97 7.95 -6.64 -14.27
N LEU A 98 7.61 -6.11 -13.09
CA LEU A 98 8.58 -5.45 -12.20
C LEU A 98 9.66 -6.43 -11.74
N ILE A 99 9.28 -7.65 -11.34
CA ILE A 99 10.25 -8.72 -10.98
C ILE A 99 11.19 -9.05 -12.14
N GLN A 100 10.66 -9.18 -13.36
CA GLN A 100 11.46 -9.45 -14.57
C GLN A 100 12.46 -8.34 -14.88
N GLN A 101 12.14 -7.10 -14.50
CA GLN A 101 13.02 -5.94 -14.62
C GLN A 101 13.99 -5.78 -13.44
N GLY A 102 13.97 -6.70 -12.47
CA GLY A 102 14.80 -6.65 -11.27
C GLY A 102 14.36 -5.61 -10.25
N ILE A 103 13.14 -5.07 -10.38
CA ILE A 103 12.65 -3.98 -9.53
C ILE A 103 12.15 -4.57 -8.20
N PRO A 104 12.69 -4.11 -7.05
CA PRO A 104 12.39 -4.68 -5.74
C PRO A 104 10.89 -4.66 -5.37
N ALA A 105 10.19 -3.58 -5.76
CA ALA A 105 8.76 -3.41 -5.48
C ALA A 105 7.89 -4.55 -6.05
N GLY A 106 8.24 -5.13 -7.20
CA GLY A 106 7.47 -6.25 -7.76
C GLY A 106 7.45 -7.48 -6.86
N TYR A 107 8.54 -7.74 -6.13
CA TYR A 107 8.57 -8.81 -5.14
C TYR A 107 7.67 -8.49 -3.94
N TYR A 108 7.63 -7.23 -3.50
CA TYR A 108 6.73 -6.80 -2.44
C TYR A 108 5.26 -6.93 -2.86
N ASP A 109 4.91 -6.50 -4.07
CA ASP A 109 3.56 -6.60 -4.63
C ASP A 109 3.09 -8.06 -4.69
N ILE A 110 3.92 -8.99 -5.20
CA ILE A 110 3.58 -10.43 -5.21
C ILE A 110 3.45 -10.98 -3.78
N GLY A 111 4.31 -10.55 -2.84
CA GLY A 111 4.18 -10.91 -1.44
C GLY A 111 2.82 -10.52 -0.87
N HIS A 112 2.38 -9.29 -1.15
CA HIS A 112 1.09 -8.78 -0.73
C HIS A 112 -0.10 -9.52 -1.38
N TYR A 113 0.00 -9.86 -2.66
CA TYR A 113 -1.03 -10.64 -3.36
C TYR A 113 -1.13 -12.08 -2.85
N LEU A 114 -0.02 -12.71 -2.50
CA LEU A 114 -0.02 -14.03 -1.84
C LEU A 114 -0.54 -13.97 -0.40
N GLU A 115 -0.27 -12.90 0.34
CA GLU A 115 -0.76 -12.72 1.70
C GLU A 115 -2.29 -12.55 1.74
N THR A 116 -2.83 -11.79 0.79
CA THR A 116 -4.26 -11.44 0.72
C THR A 116 -5.09 -12.43 -0.09
N GLY A 117 -4.47 -13.19 -0.98
CA GLY A 117 -5.15 -14.05 -1.96
C GLY A 117 -5.65 -13.31 -3.20
N TYR A 118 -5.15 -12.09 -3.47
CA TYR A 118 -5.61 -11.28 -4.60
C TYR A 118 -4.99 -11.74 -5.92
N GLY A 119 -5.75 -12.47 -6.75
CA GLY A 119 -5.30 -12.98 -8.05
C GLY A 119 -4.30 -14.15 -7.98
N LEU A 120 -3.82 -14.47 -6.78
CA LEU A 120 -2.98 -15.61 -6.45
C LEU A 120 -3.64 -16.40 -5.32
N GLY A 121 -3.45 -17.72 -5.28
CA GLY A 121 -3.87 -18.50 -4.12
C GLY A 121 -3.16 -18.01 -2.85
N GLN A 122 -3.91 -17.81 -1.77
CA GLN A 122 -3.36 -17.31 -0.53
C GLN A 122 -2.28 -18.27 0.01
N ASP A 123 -1.07 -17.76 0.21
CA ASP A 123 0.06 -18.51 0.77
C ASP A 123 0.95 -17.57 1.59
N ALA A 124 0.71 -17.57 2.90
CA ALA A 124 1.44 -16.72 3.83
C ALA A 124 2.94 -17.08 3.91
N GLU A 125 3.32 -18.36 3.76
CA GLU A 125 4.74 -18.73 3.82
C GLU A 125 5.48 -18.22 2.58
N MET A 126 4.87 -18.38 1.41
CA MET A 126 5.44 -17.86 0.17
C MET A 126 5.50 -16.33 0.18
N ALA A 127 4.46 -15.66 0.67
CA ALA A 127 4.45 -14.21 0.85
C ALA A 127 5.67 -13.71 1.66
N LEU A 128 5.98 -14.36 2.79
CA LEU A 128 7.16 -14.01 3.61
C LEU A 128 8.48 -14.16 2.85
N ARG A 129 8.61 -15.14 1.95
CA ARG A 129 9.81 -15.32 1.11
C ARG A 129 9.93 -14.17 0.09
N TYR A 130 8.82 -13.75 -0.50
CA TYR A 130 8.77 -12.61 -1.42
C TYR A 130 9.08 -11.28 -0.70
N PHE A 131 8.48 -11.03 0.47
CA PHE A 131 8.80 -9.86 1.28
C PHE A 131 10.27 -9.82 1.71
N ARG A 132 10.83 -10.95 2.15
CA ARG A 132 12.26 -11.03 2.48
C ARG A 132 13.13 -10.72 1.26
N LYS A 133 12.79 -11.27 0.09
CA LYS A 133 13.52 -11.00 -1.15
C LYS A 133 13.46 -9.52 -1.55
N ALA A 134 12.29 -8.89 -1.44
CA ALA A 134 12.12 -7.46 -1.68
C ALA A 134 12.97 -6.61 -0.72
N ALA A 135 12.99 -6.96 0.57
CA ALA A 135 13.78 -6.27 1.58
C ALA A 135 15.30 -6.38 1.33
N ASP A 136 15.77 -7.56 0.90
CA ASP A 136 17.18 -7.82 0.55
C ASP A 136 17.62 -7.05 -0.70
N LEU A 137 16.68 -6.79 -1.62
CA LEU A 137 16.86 -5.93 -2.80
C LEU A 137 16.60 -4.44 -2.52
N GLY A 138 16.36 -4.08 -1.26
CA GLY A 138 16.31 -2.69 -0.84
C GLY A 138 14.94 -2.03 -0.83
N ASN A 139 13.84 -2.74 -1.11
CA ASN A 139 12.49 -2.15 -1.06
C ASN A 139 12.17 -1.65 0.38
N PRO A 140 11.93 -0.34 0.60
CA PRO A 140 11.77 0.19 1.95
C PRO A 140 10.48 -0.27 2.64
N GLU A 141 9.39 -0.48 1.90
CA GLU A 141 8.15 -1.06 2.44
C GLU A 141 8.41 -2.48 2.97
N ALA A 142 9.07 -3.32 2.20
CA ALA A 142 9.44 -4.68 2.58
C ALA A 142 10.43 -4.73 3.73
N GLN A 143 11.44 -3.85 3.74
CA GLN A 143 12.38 -3.71 4.88
C GLN A 143 11.61 -3.39 6.16
N THR A 144 10.62 -2.52 6.09
CA THR A 144 9.78 -2.15 7.24
C THR A 144 8.88 -3.30 7.66
N TYR A 145 8.19 -3.93 6.72
CA TYR A 145 7.31 -5.08 6.98
C TYR A 145 8.07 -6.24 7.65
N VAL A 146 9.22 -6.64 7.09
CA VAL A 146 10.05 -7.71 7.66
C VAL A 146 10.61 -7.28 9.02
N ALA A 147 10.96 -6.01 9.20
CA ALA A 147 11.38 -5.51 10.50
C ALA A 147 10.29 -5.65 11.57
N GLU A 148 9.03 -5.36 11.26
CA GLU A 148 7.92 -5.55 12.20
C GLU A 148 7.77 -7.01 12.61
N LEU A 149 7.95 -7.95 11.68
CA LEU A 149 7.92 -9.38 11.97
C LEU A 149 9.08 -9.83 12.88
N LEU A 150 10.24 -9.17 12.80
CA LEU A 150 11.45 -9.48 13.57
C LEU A 150 11.58 -8.67 14.87
N ALA A 151 10.78 -7.62 15.04
CA ALA A 151 10.82 -6.70 16.17
C ALA A 151 10.55 -7.32 17.56
N PRO A 152 9.74 -8.38 17.72
CA PRO A 152 9.57 -9.04 19.00
C PRO A 152 10.91 -9.46 19.63
N HIS A 153 11.01 -9.32 20.96
CA HIS A 153 12.23 -9.54 21.73
C HIS A 153 12.82 -10.95 21.61
N ASP A 154 11.98 -11.94 21.35
CA ASP A 154 12.30 -13.36 21.20
C ASP A 154 12.68 -13.75 19.76
N LYS A 155 12.66 -12.81 18.82
CA LYS A 155 13.04 -13.00 17.42
C LYS A 155 14.40 -12.37 17.09
N ALA A 156 14.43 -11.24 16.41
CA ALA A 156 15.65 -10.60 15.95
C ALA A 156 15.54 -9.06 16.00
N PRO A 157 15.32 -8.47 17.19
CA PRO A 157 15.04 -7.04 17.34
C PRO A 157 16.18 -6.14 16.86
N ASP A 158 17.42 -6.61 16.91
CA ASP A 158 18.58 -5.87 16.38
C ASP A 158 18.56 -5.77 14.85
N ILE A 159 18.21 -6.87 14.17
CA ILE A 159 18.06 -6.88 12.72
C ILE A 159 16.86 -6.02 12.30
N ALA A 160 15.75 -6.10 13.04
CA ALA A 160 14.60 -5.22 12.83
C ALA A 160 15.00 -3.73 12.90
N ARG A 161 15.80 -3.33 13.88
CA ARG A 161 16.33 -1.95 13.97
C ARG A 161 17.20 -1.58 12.78
N GLN A 162 18.06 -2.48 12.31
CA GLN A 162 18.90 -2.24 11.13
C GLN A 162 18.06 -2.05 9.86
N MET A 163 17.05 -2.90 9.66
CA MET A 163 16.12 -2.80 8.52
C MET A 163 15.33 -1.50 8.54
N ARG A 164 14.74 -1.12 9.70
CA ARG A 164 14.05 0.16 9.84
C ARG A 164 14.99 1.34 9.58
N ARG A 165 16.24 1.28 10.03
CA ARG A 165 17.24 2.33 9.75
C ARG A 165 17.54 2.45 8.26
N CYS A 166 17.73 1.33 7.57
CA CYS A 166 17.93 1.31 6.11
C CYS A 166 16.73 1.94 5.37
N ALA A 167 15.50 1.55 5.70
CA ALA A 167 14.30 2.13 5.10
C ALA A 167 14.13 3.62 5.44
N THR A 168 14.48 4.03 6.67
CA THR A 168 14.49 5.43 7.10
C THR A 168 15.46 6.27 6.26
N ASP A 169 16.66 5.75 5.99
CA ASP A 169 17.69 6.43 5.19
C ASP A 169 17.30 6.56 3.71
N GLN A 170 16.37 5.73 3.24
CA GLN A 170 15.73 5.86 1.91
C GLN A 170 14.57 6.87 1.90
N GLY A 171 14.24 7.50 3.02
CA GLY A 171 13.17 8.49 3.13
C GLY A 171 11.78 7.87 3.30
N TYR A 172 11.68 6.66 3.85
CA TYR A 172 10.40 6.03 4.16
C TYR A 172 9.92 6.44 5.58
N GLY A 173 8.94 7.33 5.63
CA GLY A 173 8.50 7.99 6.86
C GLY A 173 7.90 7.03 7.91
N GLU A 174 7.26 5.95 7.49
CA GLU A 174 6.71 4.94 8.40
C GLU A 174 7.82 4.18 9.13
N ALA A 175 8.89 3.77 8.44
CA ALA A 175 10.08 3.19 9.06
C ALA A 175 10.73 4.14 10.06
N ALA A 176 10.83 5.42 9.70
CA ALA A 176 11.44 6.45 10.54
C ALA A 176 10.67 6.62 11.85
N ASN A 177 9.34 6.63 11.78
CA ASN A 177 8.46 6.68 12.95
C ASN A 177 8.61 5.41 13.82
N ALA A 178 8.56 4.22 13.21
CA ALA A 178 8.72 2.96 13.92
C ALA A 178 10.10 2.83 14.59
N LEU A 179 11.16 3.30 13.91
CA LEU A 179 12.52 3.37 14.44
C LEU A 179 12.61 4.33 15.62
N GLY A 180 12.06 5.54 15.49
CA GLY A 180 12.01 6.55 16.54
C GLY A 180 11.31 6.04 17.80
N ILE A 181 10.14 5.40 17.64
CA ILE A 181 9.39 4.80 18.76
C ILE A 181 10.21 3.69 19.42
N ASN A 182 10.81 2.79 18.62
CA ASN A 182 11.62 1.70 19.16
C ASN A 182 12.85 2.21 19.94
N LEU A 183 13.57 3.20 19.42
CA LEU A 183 14.72 3.80 20.08
C LEU A 183 14.33 4.56 21.35
N LYS A 184 13.23 5.31 21.32
CA LYS A 184 12.66 5.99 22.51
C LYS A 184 12.35 4.98 23.61
N ASN A 185 11.68 3.88 23.27
CA ASN A 185 11.30 2.85 24.25
C ASN A 185 12.54 2.16 24.86
N ASN A 186 13.66 2.14 24.13
CA ASN A 186 14.97 1.67 24.59
C ASN A 186 15.81 2.77 25.25
N ALA A 187 15.22 3.92 25.58
CA ALA A 187 15.88 5.10 26.15
C ALA A 187 17.05 5.67 25.30
N SER A 188 17.12 5.32 24.01
CA SER A 188 18.10 5.84 23.05
C SER A 188 17.58 7.14 22.43
N TYR A 189 17.32 8.14 23.28
CA TYR A 189 16.55 9.33 22.92
C TYR A 189 17.18 10.18 21.81
N SER A 190 18.51 10.35 21.83
CA SER A 190 19.19 11.12 20.77
C SER A 190 18.99 10.50 19.39
N GLU A 191 19.12 9.18 19.27
CA GLU A 191 18.91 8.49 18.00
C GLU A 191 17.42 8.44 17.63
N ALA A 192 16.51 8.40 18.61
CA ALA A 192 15.08 8.48 18.37
C ALA A 192 14.70 9.83 17.75
N VAL A 193 15.23 10.93 18.28
CA VAL A 193 15.02 12.28 17.75
C VAL A 193 15.55 12.41 16.33
N ASP A 194 16.72 11.83 16.04
CA ASP A 194 17.31 11.80 14.69
C ASP A 194 16.41 11.02 13.70
N ALA A 195 15.90 9.86 14.13
CA ALA A 195 14.96 9.07 13.32
C ALA A 195 13.64 9.82 13.09
N PHE A 196 13.07 10.47 14.10
CA PHE A 196 11.88 11.30 13.92
C PHE A 196 12.15 12.48 12.99
N GLN A 197 13.32 13.14 13.07
CA GLN A 197 13.68 14.23 12.16
C GLN A 197 13.69 13.78 10.70
N LYS A 198 14.27 12.60 10.42
CA LYS A 198 14.21 11.97 9.09
C LYS A 198 12.77 11.62 8.69
N GLY A 199 11.95 11.19 9.65
CA GLY A 199 10.52 10.96 9.45
C GLY A 199 9.79 12.23 9.03
N VAL A 200 10.08 13.37 9.65
CA VAL A 200 9.53 14.68 9.25
C VAL A 200 9.99 15.05 7.84
N ALA A 201 11.27 14.88 7.52
CA ALA A 201 11.79 15.12 6.17
C ALA A 201 11.05 14.28 5.12
N ALA A 202 10.75 13.03 5.48
CA ALA A 202 9.97 12.08 4.69
C ALA A 202 8.45 12.35 4.69
N GLY A 203 7.95 13.39 5.35
CA GLY A 203 6.53 13.74 5.38
C GLY A 203 5.69 12.95 6.39
N SER A 204 6.27 12.46 7.49
CA SER A 204 5.52 11.79 8.55
C SER A 204 4.98 12.80 9.56
N THR A 205 3.66 13.00 9.58
CA THR A 205 2.99 13.81 10.63
C THR A 205 3.22 13.23 12.02
N GLN A 206 3.21 11.89 12.16
CA GLN A 206 3.45 11.24 13.45
C GLN A 206 4.84 11.58 14.01
N ALA A 207 5.85 11.64 13.15
CA ALA A 207 7.20 12.05 13.56
C ALA A 207 7.26 13.54 13.94
N ALA A 208 6.53 14.41 13.22
CA ALA A 208 6.42 15.82 13.56
C ALA A 208 5.76 16.01 14.94
N LEU A 209 4.67 15.29 15.20
CA LEU A 209 3.97 15.29 16.48
C LEU A 209 4.84 14.74 17.62
N ALA A 210 5.64 13.71 17.36
CA ALA A 210 6.57 13.16 18.35
C ALA A 210 7.61 14.21 18.78
N LEU A 211 8.18 14.94 17.82
CA LEU A 211 9.15 16.01 18.10
C LEU A 211 8.49 17.23 18.74
N GLU A 212 7.31 17.64 18.26
CA GLU A 212 6.51 18.69 18.90
C GLU A 212 6.30 18.40 20.39
N ASN A 213 5.81 17.20 20.72
CA ASN A 213 5.57 16.82 22.10
C ASN A 213 6.86 16.61 22.90
N GLY A 214 7.93 16.12 22.26
CA GLY A 214 9.24 16.01 22.89
C GLY A 214 9.81 17.35 23.32
N PHE A 215 9.70 18.38 22.48
CA PHE A 215 10.19 19.74 22.78
C PHE A 215 9.33 20.52 23.78
N LYS A 216 8.13 20.03 24.14
CA LYS A 216 7.39 20.49 25.33
C LYS A 216 8.05 20.05 26.64
N ALA A 217 9.09 19.19 26.57
CA ALA A 217 9.83 18.62 27.69
C ALA A 217 8.92 18.04 28.79
N PRO A 218 8.06 17.06 28.44
CA PRO A 218 7.19 16.42 29.40
C PRO A 218 8.04 15.69 30.47
N PRO A 219 7.47 15.40 31.66
CA PRO A 219 8.16 14.62 32.67
C PRO A 219 8.43 13.19 32.18
N GLN A 220 9.46 12.53 32.71
CA GLN A 220 9.78 11.12 32.40
C GLN A 220 8.63 10.13 32.63
N THR A 221 7.66 10.48 33.48
CA THR A 221 6.45 9.68 33.71
C THR A 221 5.53 9.64 32.49
N ASP A 222 5.58 10.64 31.61
CA ASP A 222 4.92 10.63 30.31
C ASP A 222 5.77 9.85 29.30
N ARG A 223 5.67 8.52 29.37
CA ARG A 223 6.40 7.61 28.47
C ARG A 223 6.01 7.77 27.00
N LEU A 224 4.85 8.35 26.71
CA LEU A 224 4.39 8.54 25.34
C LEU A 224 5.20 9.65 24.67
N SER A 225 5.40 10.77 25.35
CA SER A 225 5.96 11.99 24.77
C SER A 225 7.42 12.27 25.17
N TYR A 226 7.94 11.61 26.21
CA TYR A 226 9.29 11.88 26.71
C TYR A 226 10.41 11.49 25.72
N LEU A 227 11.21 12.49 25.32
CA LEU A 227 12.37 12.34 24.43
C LEU A 227 13.68 12.92 25.01
N SER A 228 13.73 13.20 26.32
CA SER A 228 14.92 13.81 26.95
C SER A 228 15.41 15.09 26.25
N LEU A 229 14.49 15.87 25.70
CA LEU A 229 14.77 17.17 25.07
C LEU A 229 14.51 18.32 26.05
N PRO A 230 15.25 19.43 25.94
CA PRO A 230 14.93 20.64 26.70
C PRO A 230 13.64 21.27 26.19
N ASN A 231 12.95 22.01 27.06
CA ASN A 231 11.77 22.77 26.65
C ASN A 231 12.17 23.83 25.63
N ASP A 232 11.55 23.81 24.45
CA ASP A 232 11.80 24.78 23.39
C ASP A 232 10.49 25.14 22.69
N VAL A 233 9.95 26.30 23.06
CA VAL A 233 8.66 26.78 22.58
C VAL A 233 8.67 27.05 21.08
N GLU A 234 9.79 27.52 20.53
CA GLU A 234 9.88 27.82 19.10
C GLU A 234 10.02 26.54 18.27
N ARG A 235 10.83 25.56 18.71
CA ARG A 235 10.86 24.25 18.05
C ARG A 235 9.49 23.57 18.09
N THR A 236 8.83 23.61 19.25
CA THR A 236 7.46 23.09 19.41
C THR A 236 6.53 23.72 18.38
N ARG A 237 6.51 25.06 18.28
CA ARG A 237 5.70 25.77 17.29
C ARG A 237 6.04 25.37 15.85
N ARG A 238 7.31 25.27 15.48
CA ARG A 238 7.71 24.92 14.11
C ARG A 238 7.30 23.49 13.74
N TYR A 239 7.49 22.51 14.62
CA TYR A 239 7.03 21.14 14.36
C TYR A 239 5.51 21.05 14.24
N ALA A 240 4.75 21.81 15.04
CA ALA A 240 3.30 21.89 14.88
C ALA A 240 2.90 22.42 13.48
N LEU A 241 3.51 23.54 13.04
CA LEU A 241 3.27 24.10 11.70
C LEU A 241 3.69 23.14 10.57
N ILE A 242 4.75 22.38 10.76
CA ILE A 242 5.18 21.34 9.82
C ILE A 242 4.14 20.21 9.77
N GLY A 243 3.65 19.75 10.92
CA GLY A 243 2.59 18.74 10.99
C GLY A 243 1.32 19.19 10.27
N GLU A 244 0.86 20.42 10.54
CA GLU A 244 -0.28 21.04 9.85
C GLU A 244 -0.06 21.12 8.32
N PHE A 245 1.16 21.48 7.89
CA PHE A 245 1.51 21.51 6.48
C PHE A 245 1.47 20.13 5.81
N ILE A 246 2.02 19.11 6.48
CA ILE A 246 2.01 17.73 5.98
C ILE A 246 0.55 17.25 5.89
N ASP A 247 -0.24 17.38 6.95
CA ASP A 247 -1.65 16.93 6.98
C ASP A 247 -2.51 17.65 5.95
N GLY A 248 -2.36 18.97 5.83
CA GLY A 248 -3.10 19.77 4.85
C GLY A 248 -2.77 19.40 3.38
N ASN A 249 -1.68 18.67 3.16
CA ASN A 249 -1.24 18.23 1.84
C ASN A 249 -1.15 16.71 1.69
N ASP A 250 -1.61 15.90 2.65
CA ASP A 250 -1.36 14.44 2.73
C ASP A 250 -1.68 13.70 1.41
N GLY A 251 -2.80 14.03 0.76
CA GLY A 251 -3.19 13.48 -0.56
C GLY A 251 -2.25 13.82 -1.73
N ARG A 252 -1.22 14.64 -1.52
CA ARG A 252 -0.20 15.03 -2.49
C ARG A 252 1.19 14.49 -2.13
N ASN A 253 1.31 13.68 -1.06
CA ASN A 253 2.55 13.10 -0.53
C ASN A 253 3.64 14.17 -0.28
N PRO A 254 3.39 15.13 0.63
CA PRO A 254 4.29 16.24 0.88
C PRO A 254 5.57 15.76 1.54
N LYS A 255 6.68 16.46 1.28
CA LYS A 255 8.00 16.20 1.90
C LYS A 255 8.54 17.49 2.48
N VAL A 256 9.45 17.37 3.43
CA VAL A 256 10.12 18.52 4.09
C VAL A 256 11.63 18.34 4.04
N PRO A 257 12.24 18.26 2.84
CA PRO A 257 13.67 17.97 2.68
C PRO A 257 14.57 19.08 3.26
N ASP A 258 14.02 20.28 3.45
CA ASP A 258 14.66 21.43 4.05
C ASP A 258 14.47 21.51 5.58
N ILE A 259 14.00 20.44 6.24
CA ILE A 259 13.71 20.45 7.68
C ILE A 259 14.89 20.94 8.53
N ASP A 260 16.13 20.59 8.22
CA ASP A 260 17.30 21.06 8.99
C ASP A 260 17.62 22.55 8.78
N LYS A 261 17.08 23.16 7.72
CA LYS A 261 17.10 24.60 7.50
C LYS A 261 15.94 25.32 8.21
N ILE A 262 14.92 24.58 8.63
CA ILE A 262 13.73 25.10 9.34
C ILE A 262 13.89 24.88 10.84
N VAL A 263 14.16 23.66 11.28
CA VAL A 263 14.27 23.23 12.68
C VAL A 263 15.48 22.28 12.85
N PRO A 264 16.73 22.77 12.79
CA PRO A 264 17.87 21.92 13.08
C PRO A 264 17.82 21.43 14.53
N LEU A 265 18.21 20.18 14.75
CA LEU A 265 18.23 19.57 16.08
C LEU A 265 19.25 20.27 17.01
N PRO A 266 18.99 20.31 18.33
CA PRO A 266 19.99 20.78 19.30
C PRO A 266 21.31 20.02 19.17
N PRO A 267 22.47 20.67 19.38
CA PRO A 267 22.65 21.98 19.99
C PRO A 267 22.61 23.16 19.00
N ALA A 268 22.29 22.94 17.72
CA ALA A 268 22.24 24.02 16.73
C ALA A 268 21.22 25.12 17.13
N LYS A 269 21.51 26.37 16.80
CA LYS A 269 20.55 27.47 17.00
C LYS A 269 19.55 27.49 15.85
N LEU A 270 18.31 27.89 16.15
CA LEU A 270 17.29 28.03 15.11
C LEU A 270 17.66 29.16 14.14
N PRO A 271 17.64 28.90 12.83
CA PRO A 271 17.83 29.94 11.83
C PRO A 271 16.56 30.79 11.70
N PRO A 272 16.67 32.00 11.10
CA PRO A 272 15.51 32.72 10.59
C PRO A 272 14.74 31.83 9.61
N TRP A 273 13.42 31.85 9.71
CA TRP A 273 12.53 31.09 8.84
C TRP A 273 11.34 31.97 8.46
N ASP A 274 10.99 31.98 7.17
CA ASP A 274 9.94 32.81 6.57
C ASP A 274 8.55 32.17 6.67
N GLY A 275 8.42 30.99 7.30
CA GLY A 275 7.17 30.26 7.41
C GLY A 275 6.81 29.43 6.18
N THR A 276 7.73 29.30 5.22
CA THR A 276 7.48 28.58 3.96
C THR A 276 8.25 27.26 3.89
N PHE A 277 7.80 26.37 3.01
CA PHE A 277 8.40 25.05 2.79
C PHE A 277 8.92 24.96 1.36
N GLN A 278 10.12 24.38 1.16
CA GLN A 278 10.68 24.14 -0.17
C GLN A 278 9.68 23.43 -1.09
N TRP A 279 9.00 22.39 -0.58
CA TRP A 279 8.01 21.64 -1.35
C TRP A 279 6.88 22.53 -1.86
N GLN A 280 6.36 23.44 -1.04
CA GLN A 280 5.28 24.35 -1.46
C GLN A 280 5.76 25.28 -2.58
N LYS A 281 6.95 25.86 -2.43
CA LYS A 281 7.58 26.72 -3.46
C LYS A 281 7.75 25.97 -4.78
N GLU A 282 8.15 24.70 -4.73
CA GLU A 282 8.28 23.85 -5.90
C GLU A 282 6.93 23.53 -6.56
N GLN A 283 5.87 23.28 -5.77
CA GLN A 283 4.53 23.07 -6.31
C GLN A 283 3.98 24.34 -6.97
N ASP A 284 4.15 25.51 -6.35
CA ASP A 284 3.67 26.79 -6.87
C ASP A 284 4.40 27.21 -8.15
N ALA A 285 5.67 26.81 -8.28
CA ALA A 285 6.49 27.06 -9.46
C ALA A 285 6.34 26.00 -10.56
N ALA A 286 5.65 24.88 -10.29
CA ALA A 286 5.56 23.76 -11.22
C ALA A 286 4.72 24.12 -12.46
N VAL A 287 5.35 24.01 -13.64
CA VAL A 287 4.64 24.14 -14.92
C VAL A 287 3.91 22.82 -15.21
N PRO A 288 2.61 22.86 -15.58
CA PRO A 288 1.88 21.65 -15.97
C PRO A 288 2.63 20.86 -17.06
N PRO A 289 2.72 19.53 -16.96
CA PRO A 289 3.35 18.73 -18.00
C PRO A 289 2.58 18.90 -19.32
N GLN A 290 3.31 18.97 -20.43
CA GLN A 290 2.68 19.01 -21.74
C GLN A 290 1.93 17.70 -22.00
N LYS A 291 0.73 17.80 -22.56
CA LYS A 291 -0.03 16.64 -23.01
C LYS A 291 0.77 15.90 -24.10
N PRO A 292 1.06 14.60 -23.94
CA PRO A 292 1.66 13.79 -24.98
C PRO A 292 0.81 13.85 -26.26
N SER A 293 1.43 13.96 -27.43
CA SER A 293 0.67 13.99 -28.69
C SER A 293 -0.04 12.66 -28.92
N ASP A 294 -1.22 12.70 -29.56
CA ASP A 294 -1.95 11.48 -29.89
C ASP A 294 -1.11 10.57 -30.80
N GLU A 295 -0.23 11.12 -31.63
CA GLU A 295 0.74 10.39 -32.44
C GLU A 295 1.68 9.55 -31.59
N ILE A 296 2.35 10.15 -30.59
CA ILE A 296 3.25 9.44 -29.67
C ILE A 296 2.48 8.35 -28.91
N VAL A 297 1.31 8.68 -28.36
CA VAL A 297 0.50 7.71 -27.60
C VAL A 297 0.09 6.53 -28.50
N ASN A 298 -0.32 6.81 -29.74
CA ASN A 298 -0.70 5.79 -30.71
C ASN A 298 0.48 4.90 -31.12
N GLU A 299 1.66 5.48 -31.38
CA GLU A 299 2.87 4.73 -31.73
C GLU A 299 3.33 3.84 -30.58
N MET A 300 3.42 4.40 -29.38
CA MET A 300 3.83 3.67 -28.18
C MET A 300 2.88 2.50 -27.87
N ALA A 301 1.56 2.73 -27.91
CA ALA A 301 0.57 1.68 -27.70
C ALA A 301 0.68 0.56 -28.75
N LYS A 302 0.74 0.91 -30.03
CA LYS A 302 0.86 -0.07 -31.13
C LYS A 302 2.12 -0.91 -31.03
N SER A 303 3.25 -0.32 -30.65
CA SER A 303 4.52 -1.04 -30.49
C SER A 303 4.47 -2.13 -29.41
N GLN A 304 3.52 -2.03 -28.47
CA GLN A 304 3.29 -2.99 -27.38
C GLN A 304 2.00 -3.81 -27.59
N ASN A 305 1.39 -3.75 -28.79
CA ASN A 305 0.12 -4.41 -29.11
C ASN A 305 -1.04 -4.02 -28.15
N LEU A 306 -1.10 -2.74 -27.78
CA LEU A 306 -2.14 -2.16 -26.94
C LEU A 306 -3.11 -1.32 -27.77
N ASP A 307 -4.38 -1.26 -27.35
CA ASP A 307 -5.36 -0.30 -27.85
C ASP A 307 -4.93 1.11 -27.41
N PRO A 308 -4.66 2.04 -28.33
CA PRO A 308 -4.27 3.39 -27.96
C PRO A 308 -5.29 4.15 -27.13
N LYS A 309 -6.59 3.79 -27.14
CA LYS A 309 -7.65 4.48 -26.40
C LYS A 309 -7.76 4.02 -24.95
N THR A 310 -7.49 2.76 -24.67
CA THR A 310 -7.69 2.17 -23.33
C THR A 310 -6.39 1.75 -22.67
N GLY A 311 -5.31 1.58 -23.46
CA GLY A 311 -4.06 0.98 -23.04
C GLY A 311 -4.15 -0.53 -22.80
N LEU A 312 -5.33 -1.15 -23.01
CA LEU A 312 -5.53 -2.58 -22.83
C LEU A 312 -4.91 -3.37 -24.00
N PRO A 313 -4.48 -4.63 -23.78
CA PRO A 313 -4.02 -5.48 -24.87
C PRO A 313 -5.10 -5.68 -25.94
N LEU A 314 -4.72 -5.60 -27.21
CA LEU A 314 -5.61 -5.95 -28.32
C LEU A 314 -5.79 -7.48 -28.38
N GLU A 315 -7.04 -7.96 -28.42
CA GLU A 315 -7.32 -9.39 -28.60
C GLU A 315 -6.82 -9.86 -29.98
N GLY A 316 -5.68 -10.58 -29.99
CA GLY A 316 -5.06 -11.07 -31.22
C GLY A 316 -3.68 -11.68 -31.03
N LYS A 317 -3.65 -13.02 -30.86
CA LYS A 317 -2.50 -13.94 -30.65
C LYS A 317 -1.93 -13.98 -29.24
N THR A 318 -2.66 -14.70 -28.38
CA THR A 318 -2.03 -15.64 -27.45
C THR A 318 -0.86 -16.35 -28.13
N GLU A 319 0.31 -16.26 -27.50
CA GLU A 319 1.40 -17.18 -27.72
C GLU A 319 0.83 -18.60 -27.67
N LYS A 320 1.12 -19.39 -28.70
CA LYS A 320 1.02 -20.85 -28.61
C LYS A 320 2.08 -21.32 -27.63
N THR A 321 1.85 -21.18 -26.34
CA THR A 321 2.52 -22.04 -25.37
C THR A 321 1.87 -23.40 -25.50
N SER A 322 2.74 -24.37 -25.81
CA SER A 322 2.43 -25.75 -26.08
C SER A 322 1.42 -26.30 -25.08
N GLN A 323 0.29 -26.77 -25.61
CA GLN A 323 -0.53 -27.76 -24.93
C GLN A 323 0.37 -28.95 -24.61
N GLN A 324 0.67 -29.16 -23.34
CA GLN A 324 0.92 -30.49 -22.81
C GLN A 324 0.37 -30.55 -21.38
N ASP A 325 -0.58 -31.48 -21.25
CA ASP A 325 -1.15 -32.07 -20.05
C ASP A 325 -2.16 -31.25 -19.24
N GLN A 326 -3.42 -31.32 -19.71
CA GLN A 326 -4.59 -31.37 -18.81
C GLN A 326 -4.59 -32.70 -18.04
N PRO A 327 -5.17 -32.69 -16.82
CA PRO A 327 -6.12 -33.73 -16.45
C PRO A 327 -7.55 -33.22 -16.50
N GLN A 328 -8.41 -34.06 -17.06
CA GLN A 328 -9.84 -33.88 -17.30
C GLN A 328 -10.66 -33.97 -15.99
N ASN A 329 -11.50 -32.95 -15.76
CA ASN A 329 -12.94 -33.02 -15.41
C ASN A 329 -13.30 -31.73 -14.66
N VAL A 330 -13.78 -30.71 -15.37
CA VAL A 330 -14.45 -29.57 -14.72
C VAL A 330 -15.95 -29.75 -14.96
N ALA A 331 -16.65 -30.14 -13.90
CA ALA A 331 -18.10 -30.11 -13.86
C ALA A 331 -18.59 -28.68 -14.19
N ALA A 332 -19.67 -28.57 -14.97
CA ALA A 332 -20.26 -27.29 -15.33
C ALA A 332 -20.62 -26.50 -14.06
N ARG A 333 -20.04 -25.31 -13.88
CA ARG A 333 -20.29 -24.42 -12.73
C ARG A 333 -21.69 -23.83 -12.78
N LEU A 334 -22.25 -23.54 -11.61
CA LEU A 334 -23.53 -22.83 -11.50
C LEU A 334 -23.38 -21.35 -11.89
N PRO A 335 -24.30 -20.78 -12.68
CA PRO A 335 -24.19 -19.40 -13.14
C PRO A 335 -24.22 -18.39 -11.99
N LEU A 336 -23.51 -17.26 -12.14
CA LEU A 336 -23.65 -16.12 -11.24
C LEU A 336 -25.11 -15.63 -11.23
N GLY A 337 -25.60 -15.24 -10.06
CA GLY A 337 -27.02 -14.99 -9.81
C GLY A 337 -27.80 -16.23 -9.30
N THR A 338 -27.15 -17.39 -9.20
CA THR A 338 -27.76 -18.57 -8.57
C THR A 338 -28.12 -18.27 -7.12
N VAL A 339 -29.34 -18.61 -6.70
CA VAL A 339 -29.85 -18.35 -5.34
C VAL A 339 -29.97 -19.65 -4.55
N ALA A 340 -29.52 -19.61 -3.29
CA ALA A 340 -29.67 -20.66 -2.28
C ALA A 340 -30.20 -20.05 -0.97
N HIS A 341 -30.77 -20.86 -0.07
CA HIS A 341 -31.43 -20.35 1.13
C HIS A 341 -30.74 -20.79 2.42
N THR A 342 -30.91 -20.00 3.47
CA THR A 342 -30.48 -20.35 4.83
C THR A 342 -30.93 -21.77 5.22
N GLY A 343 -30.01 -22.56 5.77
CA GLY A 343 -30.23 -23.96 6.14
C GLY A 343 -29.94 -24.99 5.04
N GLN A 344 -29.72 -24.55 3.79
CA GLN A 344 -29.27 -25.41 2.70
C GLN A 344 -27.74 -25.55 2.68
N GLN A 345 -27.26 -26.61 2.04
CA GLN A 345 -25.84 -26.73 1.68
C GLN A 345 -25.53 -25.84 0.48
N CYS A 346 -24.42 -25.13 0.54
CA CYS A 346 -23.94 -24.27 -0.52
C CYS A 346 -23.68 -25.11 -1.78
N PRO A 347 -24.27 -24.76 -2.93
CA PRO A 347 -24.22 -25.63 -4.10
C PRO A 347 -22.95 -25.44 -4.96
N GLU A 348 -22.21 -24.35 -4.74
CA GLU A 348 -21.01 -23.99 -5.50
C GLU A 348 -20.04 -23.15 -4.66
N ASP A 349 -18.74 -23.40 -4.84
CA ASP A 349 -17.68 -22.59 -4.26
C ASP A 349 -17.80 -21.13 -4.73
N GLY A 350 -18.03 -20.20 -3.81
CA GLY A 350 -18.23 -18.82 -4.21
C GLY A 350 -18.34 -17.80 -3.10
N VAL A 351 -18.38 -16.54 -3.52
CA VAL A 351 -18.82 -15.44 -2.69
C VAL A 351 -20.32 -15.26 -2.89
N TRP A 352 -21.06 -15.33 -1.79
CA TRP A 352 -22.50 -15.23 -1.79
C TRP A 352 -22.96 -13.98 -1.05
N CYS A 353 -23.92 -13.28 -1.64
CA CYS A 353 -24.52 -12.07 -1.10
C CYS A 353 -25.92 -12.36 -0.54
N ALA A 354 -26.17 -12.05 0.73
CA ALA A 354 -27.47 -12.11 1.35
C ALA A 354 -28.37 -10.99 0.82
N LYS A 355 -29.52 -11.36 0.26
CA LYS A 355 -30.59 -10.43 -0.12
C LYS A 355 -31.35 -10.02 1.14
N LEU A 356 -31.16 -8.78 1.56
CA LEU A 356 -31.84 -8.15 2.70
C LEU A 356 -33.06 -7.35 2.23
N ASP A 357 -34.09 -7.22 3.07
CA ASP A 357 -35.28 -6.44 2.75
C ASP A 357 -34.99 -4.92 2.79
N ALA A 358 -35.84 -4.12 2.14
CA ALA A 358 -35.67 -2.67 2.07
C ALA A 358 -35.62 -2.02 3.47
N GLY A 359 -34.50 -1.38 3.79
CA GLY A 359 -34.26 -0.71 5.08
C GLY A 359 -33.50 -1.55 6.11
N GLN A 360 -33.16 -2.80 5.78
CA GLN A 360 -32.29 -3.66 6.58
C GLN A 360 -30.81 -3.48 6.19
N VAL A 361 -29.92 -3.54 7.18
CA VAL A 361 -28.46 -3.47 6.99
C VAL A 361 -27.81 -4.63 7.73
N GLY A 362 -26.77 -5.25 7.19
CA GLY A 362 -26.05 -6.36 7.85
C GLY A 362 -24.88 -6.85 7.02
N ASP A 363 -24.06 -7.74 7.58
CA ASP A 363 -22.95 -8.39 6.89
C ASP A 363 -23.49 -9.26 5.74
N ALA A 364 -23.61 -8.63 4.57
CA ALA A 364 -24.36 -9.19 3.46
C ALA A 364 -23.50 -10.04 2.53
N LYS A 365 -22.18 -10.12 2.66
CA LYS A 365 -21.31 -10.85 1.71
C LYS A 365 -20.40 -11.82 2.46
N ARG A 366 -20.45 -13.12 2.11
CA ARG A 366 -19.65 -14.18 2.74
C ARG A 366 -19.12 -15.19 1.73
N ARG A 367 -17.98 -15.80 2.04
CA ARG A 367 -17.37 -16.89 1.27
C ARG A 367 -17.93 -18.22 1.76
N PHE A 368 -18.37 -19.08 0.84
CA PHE A 368 -18.82 -20.45 1.14
C PHE A 368 -18.18 -21.43 0.17
N LEU A 369 -17.74 -22.56 0.69
CA LEU A 369 -17.38 -23.72 -0.09
C LEU A 369 -18.62 -24.57 -0.37
N LYS A 370 -18.63 -25.28 -1.49
CA LYS A 370 -19.65 -26.23 -1.86
C LYS A 370 -19.80 -27.28 -0.75
N GLY A 371 -21.01 -27.39 -0.21
CA GLY A 371 -21.35 -28.24 0.93
C GLY A 371 -21.52 -27.49 2.25
N ASP A 372 -21.04 -26.25 2.37
CA ASP A 372 -21.17 -25.45 3.60
C ASP A 372 -22.64 -25.16 3.94
N ALA A 373 -22.99 -25.18 5.23
CA ALA A 373 -24.33 -24.79 5.66
C ALA A 373 -24.52 -23.27 5.58
N LEU A 374 -25.48 -22.81 4.79
CA LEU A 374 -25.77 -21.39 4.64
C LEU A 374 -26.44 -20.83 5.91
N PRO A 375 -25.85 -19.83 6.59
CA PRO A 375 -26.33 -19.33 7.87
C PRO A 375 -27.37 -18.23 7.72
N SER A 376 -28.13 -17.98 8.80
CA SER A 376 -28.88 -16.72 8.97
C SER A 376 -27.91 -15.55 9.16
N VAL A 377 -28.35 -14.34 8.79
CA VAL A 377 -27.55 -13.11 8.96
C VAL A 377 -28.14 -12.27 10.10
N VAL A 378 -27.28 -11.58 10.84
CA VAL A 378 -27.71 -10.56 11.81
C VAL A 378 -28.12 -9.33 11.02
N VAL A 379 -29.38 -8.95 11.16
CA VAL A 379 -29.95 -7.81 10.46
C VAL A 379 -30.23 -6.68 11.42
N HIS A 380 -29.81 -5.48 11.04
CA HIS A 380 -30.01 -4.23 11.74
C HIS A 380 -31.19 -3.49 11.09
N GLU A 381 -32.16 -3.10 11.92
CA GLU A 381 -33.31 -2.29 11.49
C GLU A 381 -33.27 -0.90 12.15
N PRO A 382 -32.57 0.07 11.53
CA PRO A 382 -32.48 1.43 12.05
C PRO A 382 -33.88 2.05 12.15
N ARG A 383 -34.12 2.79 13.23
CA ARG A 383 -35.36 3.54 13.43
C ARG A 383 -35.32 4.80 12.56
N ARG A 384 -36.49 5.29 12.16
CA ARG A 384 -36.61 6.52 11.34
C ARG A 384 -35.97 7.77 11.99
N LEU A 385 -35.85 7.80 13.31
CA LEU A 385 -35.17 8.86 14.05
C LEU A 385 -33.86 8.30 14.64
N ALA A 386 -32.72 8.68 14.05
CA ALA A 386 -31.39 8.16 14.42
C ALA A 386 -31.03 8.37 15.90
N VAL A 387 -31.55 9.43 16.53
CA VAL A 387 -31.35 9.71 17.97
C VAL A 387 -31.87 8.58 18.86
N LEU A 388 -32.94 7.88 18.44
CA LEU A 388 -33.50 6.77 19.20
C LEU A 388 -32.58 5.54 19.17
N ASP A 389 -31.84 5.32 18.08
CA ASP A 389 -30.86 4.23 17.99
C ASP A 389 -29.61 4.53 18.83
N SER A 390 -29.21 5.81 18.94
CA SER A 390 -28.12 6.23 19.83
C SER A 390 -28.47 6.07 21.32
N MET A 391 -29.75 6.18 21.72
CA MET A 391 -30.17 6.05 23.12
C MET A 391 -30.54 4.61 23.52
N MET A 392 -31.14 3.83 22.61
CA MET A 392 -31.69 2.51 22.94
C MET A 392 -30.94 1.34 22.28
N GLY A 393 -29.90 1.63 21.49
CA GLY A 393 -29.24 0.67 20.62
C GLY A 393 -30.08 0.34 19.38
N THR A 394 -29.42 0.02 18.28
CA THR A 394 -30.05 -0.43 17.03
C THR A 394 -30.74 -1.78 17.26
N ARG A 395 -31.94 -1.97 16.71
CA ARG A 395 -32.63 -3.26 16.76
C ARG A 395 -31.89 -4.27 15.89
N GLN A 396 -31.50 -5.40 16.48
CA GLN A 396 -30.81 -6.48 15.80
C GLN A 396 -31.54 -7.79 16.05
N HIS A 397 -31.68 -8.61 15.00
CA HIS A 397 -32.19 -9.98 15.11
C HIS A 397 -31.56 -10.85 14.03
N MET A 398 -31.55 -12.17 14.22
CA MET A 398 -31.14 -13.12 13.18
C MET A 398 -32.30 -13.35 12.21
N SER A 399 -32.07 -13.16 10.92
CA SER A 399 -33.07 -13.39 9.88
C SER A 399 -32.59 -14.47 8.90
N PRO A 400 -33.46 -15.42 8.49
CA PRO A 400 -33.17 -16.29 7.36
C PRO A 400 -33.18 -15.48 6.06
N VAL A 401 -32.13 -15.62 5.26
CA VAL A 401 -31.93 -14.86 4.01
C VAL A 401 -31.78 -15.79 2.82
N ALA A 402 -32.05 -15.23 1.63
CA ALA A 402 -31.62 -15.80 0.36
C ALA A 402 -30.19 -15.32 0.05
N TRP A 403 -29.32 -16.26 -0.26
CA TRP A 403 -27.94 -16.05 -0.65
C TRP A 403 -27.84 -16.15 -2.18
N GLU A 404 -27.21 -15.17 -2.82
CA GLU A 404 -26.99 -15.13 -4.27
C GLU A 404 -25.50 -15.23 -4.58
N LEU A 405 -25.12 -16.15 -5.48
CA LEU A 405 -23.76 -16.32 -5.95
C LEU A 405 -23.34 -15.11 -6.78
N VAL A 406 -22.39 -14.32 -6.29
CA VAL A 406 -21.92 -13.10 -6.96
C VAL A 406 -20.50 -13.21 -7.50
N ALA A 407 -19.71 -14.20 -7.06
CA ALA A 407 -18.38 -14.51 -7.61
C ALA A 407 -17.98 -15.96 -7.27
N TYR A 408 -17.06 -16.57 -8.03
CA TYR A 408 -16.46 -17.86 -7.69
C TYR A 408 -15.20 -17.66 -6.84
N LEU A 409 -14.85 -18.63 -5.98
CA LEU A 409 -13.67 -18.51 -5.09
C LEU A 409 -12.33 -18.54 -5.84
N ASP A 410 -12.29 -19.06 -7.06
CA ASP A 410 -11.10 -19.02 -7.93
C ASP A 410 -10.87 -17.64 -8.58
N GLN A 411 -11.76 -16.68 -8.31
CA GLN A 411 -11.71 -15.30 -8.78
C GLN A 411 -12.02 -14.30 -7.64
N ALA A 412 -11.66 -14.61 -6.39
CA ALA A 412 -11.97 -13.73 -5.26
C ALA A 412 -10.79 -13.43 -4.35
#